data_AF-A0A7S0ESK2-F1
#
_entry.id   AF-A0A7S0ESK2-F1
#
_cell.length_a   1.000
_cell.length_b   1.000
_cell.length_c   1.000
_cell.angle_alpha   90.00
_cell.angle_beta   90.00
_cell.angle_gamma   90.00
#
_symmetry.space_group_name_H-M   'P 1'
#
loop_
_entity.id
_entity.type
_entity.pdbx_description
1 polymer ?
#
loop_
_entity_poly.entity_id
_entity_poly.type
_entity_poly.pdbx_seq_one_letter_code
_entity_poly.pdbx_strand_id
1 'polypeptide(L)'
;RAKMNQQRGRRFKSAAEADQKKRVEQGLRDEWARQGKAPPPAKESDGPLSDSNIITPGTQFMATLGRWLRHFCYARLNMPAPYDSPGLRIVLSDAAVPGEGEHKAMAFIRAQRHAKGYEPNLHHCIHGLDADLIMLALATHEARFSILREAQPQRQGGRKAAPPPRREGVPLATAAHGYEMCYVHVLRDYLQREFQGADWSKVRQGFVLDRVISDFIFLCFFVGNDF
;
A
#
# COMPACT_ATOMS: atom_id res chain seq x y z
N ARG A 1 13.56 3.47 -14.06
CA ARG A 1 13.18 4.57 -14.99
C ARG A 1 11.69 4.57 -15.30
N ALA A 2 11.07 3.43 -15.63
CA ALA A 2 9.63 3.34 -15.92
C ALA A 2 8.73 3.94 -14.81
N LYS A 3 8.90 3.54 -13.54
CA LYS A 3 8.15 4.15 -12.41
C LYS A 3 8.35 5.66 -12.29
N MET A 4 9.55 6.17 -12.57
CA MET A 4 9.81 7.61 -12.48
C MET A 4 8.96 8.40 -13.48
N ASN A 5 8.75 7.85 -14.68
CA ASN A 5 7.87 8.48 -15.68
C ASN A 5 6.41 8.47 -15.22
N GLN A 6 5.95 7.35 -14.65
CA GLN A 6 4.61 7.21 -14.09
C GLN A 6 4.38 8.16 -12.90
N GLN A 7 5.32 8.21 -11.94
CA GLN A 7 5.29 9.16 -10.83
C GLN A 7 5.34 10.62 -11.31
N ARG A 8 6.16 10.93 -12.31
CA ARG A 8 6.18 12.27 -12.94
C ARG A 8 4.81 12.61 -13.51
N GLY A 9 4.22 11.74 -14.33
CA GLY A 9 2.89 11.96 -14.91
C GLY A 9 1.83 12.21 -13.85
N ARG A 10 1.79 11.39 -12.80
CA ARG A 10 0.88 11.55 -11.65
C ARG A 10 1.04 12.92 -10.97
N ARG A 11 2.27 13.35 -10.70
CA ARG A 11 2.55 14.62 -10.01
C ARG A 11 2.19 15.84 -10.85
N PHE A 12 2.51 15.82 -12.14
CA PHE A 12 2.12 16.88 -13.06
C PHE A 12 0.59 17.01 -13.12
N LYS A 13 -0.13 15.88 -13.21
CA LYS A 13 -1.59 15.86 -13.19
C LYS A 13 -2.15 16.40 -11.87
N SER A 14 -1.66 15.92 -10.73
CA SER A 14 -2.13 16.39 -9.41
C SER A 14 -1.87 17.87 -9.18
N ALA A 15 -0.73 18.41 -9.63
CA ALA A 15 -0.45 19.84 -9.56
C ALA A 15 -1.41 20.66 -10.45
N ALA A 16 -1.66 20.22 -11.69
CA ALA A 16 -2.61 20.86 -12.59
C ALA A 16 -4.04 20.83 -12.04
N GLU A 17 -4.48 19.70 -11.48
CA GLU A 17 -5.78 19.54 -10.83
C GLU A 17 -5.90 20.45 -9.59
N ALA A 18 -4.85 20.58 -8.79
CA ALA A 18 -4.82 21.47 -7.64
C ALA A 18 -4.97 22.94 -8.05
N ASP A 19 -4.26 23.37 -9.10
CA ASP A 19 -4.36 24.73 -9.63
C ASP A 19 -5.73 25.02 -10.26
N GLN A 20 -6.27 24.06 -11.02
CA GLN A 20 -7.63 24.17 -11.56
C GLN A 20 -8.66 24.28 -10.44
N LYS A 21 -8.54 23.45 -9.39
CA LYS A 21 -9.43 23.49 -8.23
C LYS A 21 -9.38 24.84 -7.52
N LYS A 22 -8.18 25.42 -7.32
CA LYS A 22 -8.02 26.75 -6.72
C LYS A 22 -8.71 27.83 -7.56
N ARG A 23 -8.55 27.81 -8.89
CA ARG A 23 -9.20 28.78 -9.80
C ARG A 23 -10.72 28.68 -9.75
N VAL A 24 -11.26 27.45 -9.76
CA VAL A 24 -12.71 27.22 -9.67
C VAL A 24 -13.25 27.66 -8.31
N GLU A 25 -12.55 27.32 -7.22
CA GLU A 25 -12.94 27.76 -5.87
C GLU A 25 -12.96 29.29 -5.76
N GLN A 26 -11.95 29.96 -6.31
CA GLN A 26 -11.87 31.42 -6.30
C GLN A 26 -13.01 32.05 -7.11
N GLY A 27 -13.29 31.56 -8.33
CA GLY A 27 -14.41 32.05 -9.14
C GLY A 27 -15.76 31.92 -8.44
N LEU A 28 -16.01 30.78 -7.77
CA LEU A 28 -17.22 30.58 -6.98
C LEU A 28 -17.33 31.55 -5.79
N ARG A 29 -16.21 31.83 -5.12
CA ARG A 29 -16.17 32.82 -4.02
C ARG A 29 -16.49 34.23 -4.53
N ASP A 30 -15.95 34.62 -5.68
CA ASP A 30 -16.20 35.92 -6.30
C ASP A 30 -17.67 36.07 -6.74
N GLU A 31 -18.26 35.01 -7.29
CA GLU A 31 -19.69 34.97 -7.64
C GLU A 31 -20.60 35.08 -6.40
N TRP A 32 -20.27 34.40 -5.31
CA TRP A 32 -21.02 34.52 -4.05
C TRP A 32 -20.94 35.91 -3.46
N ALA A 33 -19.76 36.52 -3.50
CA ALA A 33 -19.57 37.91 -3.06
C ALA A 33 -20.43 38.88 -3.89
N ARG A 34 -20.52 38.69 -5.22
CA ARG A 34 -21.40 39.48 -6.10
C ARG A 34 -22.88 39.29 -5.79
N GLN A 35 -23.29 38.11 -5.32
CA GLN A 35 -24.66 37.83 -4.88
C GLN A 35 -24.95 38.29 -3.44
N GLY A 36 -24.00 38.94 -2.76
CA GLY A 36 -24.14 39.37 -1.36
C GLY A 36 -24.14 38.22 -0.35
N LYS A 37 -23.69 37.02 -0.74
CA LYS A 37 -23.58 35.85 0.14
C LYS A 37 -22.15 35.73 0.67
N ALA A 38 -22.01 35.42 1.96
CA ALA A 38 -20.69 35.16 2.54
C ALA A 38 -20.18 33.77 2.10
N PRO A 39 -18.97 33.66 1.51
CA PRO A 39 -18.37 32.37 1.20
C PRO A 39 -17.97 31.60 2.46
N PRO A 40 -17.94 30.25 2.42
CA PRO A 40 -17.48 29.45 3.54
C PRO A 40 -16.02 29.82 3.87
N PRO A 41 -15.60 29.66 5.14
CA PRO A 41 -14.21 29.91 5.52
C PRO A 41 -13.25 29.09 4.65
N ALA A 42 -12.08 29.65 4.35
CA ALA A 42 -11.03 28.90 3.69
C ALA A 42 -10.68 27.68 4.55
N LYS A 43 -10.47 26.51 3.93
CA LYS A 43 -9.89 25.39 4.66
C LYS A 43 -8.51 25.79 5.16
N GLU A 44 -8.25 25.53 6.44
CA GLU A 44 -6.90 25.64 6.98
C GLU A 44 -5.94 24.78 6.14
N SER A 45 -4.75 25.30 5.86
CA SER A 45 -3.73 24.55 5.13
C SER A 45 -3.30 23.34 5.94
N ASP A 46 -3.15 22.17 5.31
CA ASP A 46 -2.57 20.95 5.91
C ASP A 46 -1.05 21.09 6.22
N GLY A 47 -0.58 22.31 6.45
CA GLY A 47 0.82 22.65 6.68
C GLY A 47 1.73 22.24 5.51
N PRO A 48 2.98 21.82 5.77
CA PRO A 48 3.92 21.44 4.72
C PRO A 48 3.45 20.23 3.90
N LEU A 49 2.55 19.38 4.43
CA LEU A 49 2.00 18.22 3.72
C LEU A 49 0.95 18.59 2.66
N SER A 50 0.58 19.87 2.55
CA SER A 50 -0.27 20.37 1.46
C SER A 50 0.35 20.16 0.08
N ASP A 51 1.69 20.12 -0.02
CA ASP A 51 2.40 19.67 -1.23
C ASP A 51 2.87 18.23 -1.06
N SER A 52 2.14 17.28 -1.66
CA SER A 52 2.49 15.87 -1.62
C SER A 52 3.82 15.54 -2.33
N ASN A 53 4.35 16.45 -3.17
CA ASN A 53 5.64 16.25 -3.82
C ASN A 53 6.81 16.21 -2.84
N ILE A 54 6.65 16.71 -1.61
CA ILE A 54 7.69 16.60 -0.58
C ILE A 54 7.94 15.15 -0.16
N ILE A 55 6.98 14.25 -0.41
CA ILE A 55 7.07 12.81 -0.15
C ILE A 55 7.85 12.14 -1.30
N THR A 56 9.13 12.47 -1.38
CA THR A 56 10.07 11.97 -2.40
C THR A 56 11.45 11.78 -1.82
N PRO A 57 12.16 10.68 -2.12
CA PRO A 57 13.57 10.56 -1.80
C PRO A 57 14.37 11.80 -2.23
N GLY A 58 15.27 12.27 -1.36
CA GLY A 58 16.09 13.46 -1.60
C GLY A 58 15.55 14.77 -1.00
N THR A 59 14.30 14.81 -0.52
CA THR A 59 13.78 16.01 0.16
C THR A 59 14.23 16.08 1.63
N GLN A 60 14.31 17.29 2.17
CA GLN A 60 14.59 17.52 3.60
C GLN A 60 13.52 16.87 4.50
N PHE A 61 12.27 16.85 4.03
CA PHE A 61 11.17 16.16 4.69
C PHE A 61 11.49 14.67 4.88
N MET A 62 11.83 13.95 3.80
CA MET A 62 12.13 12.51 3.88
C MET A 62 13.40 12.21 4.70
N ALA A 63 14.41 13.06 4.64
CA ALA A 63 15.60 12.94 5.49
C ALA A 63 15.26 13.09 6.98
N THR A 64 14.36 14.01 7.31
CA THR A 64 13.88 14.23 8.67
C THR A 64 13.01 13.07 9.14
N LEU A 65 12.08 12.61 8.29
CA LEU A 65 11.24 11.43 8.55
C LEU A 65 12.09 10.19 8.84
N GLY A 66 13.15 9.92 8.07
CA GLY A 66 14.05 8.79 8.31
C GLY A 66 14.71 8.82 9.69
N ARG A 67 15.15 10.00 10.16
CA ARG A 67 15.69 10.16 11.53
C ARG A 67 14.63 9.90 12.60
N TRP A 68 13.43 10.45 12.42
CA TRP A 68 12.31 10.25 13.34
C TRP A 68 11.88 8.79 13.42
N LEU A 69 11.77 8.09 12.28
CA LEU A 69 11.44 6.66 12.24
C LEU A 69 12.48 5.81 12.96
N ARG A 70 13.77 6.12 12.77
CA ARG A 70 14.84 5.43 13.49
C ARG A 70 14.72 5.62 15.00
N HIS A 71 14.52 6.86 15.44
CA HIS A 71 14.29 7.15 16.86
C HIS A 71 13.04 6.43 17.39
N PHE A 72 11.94 6.44 16.62
CA PHE A 72 10.71 5.74 16.94
C PHE A 72 10.93 4.24 17.13
N CYS A 73 11.66 3.58 16.23
CA CYS A 73 11.97 2.15 16.35
C CYS A 73 12.74 1.86 17.65
N TYR A 74 13.76 2.66 17.98
CA TYR A 74 14.49 2.50 19.25
C TYR A 74 13.60 2.75 20.46
N ALA A 75 12.77 3.79 20.43
CA ALA A 75 11.85 4.09 21.52
C ALA A 75 10.84 2.95 21.74
N ARG A 76 10.32 2.34 20.66
CA ARG A 76 9.39 1.21 20.74
C ARG A 76 10.04 -0.04 21.33
N LEU A 77 11.27 -0.37 20.96
CA LEU A 77 11.99 -1.51 21.53
C LEU A 77 12.28 -1.39 23.04
N ASN A 78 12.22 -0.17 23.58
CA ASN A 78 12.37 0.09 25.02
C ASN A 78 11.02 0.12 25.77
N MET A 79 9.90 -0.11 25.08
CA MET A 79 8.59 -0.22 25.71
C MET A 79 8.31 -1.67 26.11
N PRO A 80 7.47 -1.90 27.15
CA PRO A 80 7.00 -3.24 27.48
C PRO A 80 6.15 -3.84 26.35
N ALA A 81 5.67 -5.06 26.56
CA ALA A 81 4.84 -5.82 25.63
C ALA A 81 3.83 -4.97 24.84
N PRO A 82 3.69 -5.21 23.52
CA PRO A 82 4.24 -6.34 22.76
C PRO A 82 5.66 -6.11 22.20
N TYR A 83 6.30 -4.97 22.48
CA TYR A 83 7.57 -4.60 21.82
C TYR A 83 8.81 -5.23 22.43
N ASP A 84 8.71 -5.78 23.64
CA ASP A 84 9.74 -6.57 24.33
C ASP A 84 9.65 -8.08 23.99
N SER A 85 8.78 -8.46 23.05
CA SER A 85 8.57 -9.86 22.67
C SER A 85 9.89 -10.51 22.21
N PRO A 86 10.27 -11.67 22.79
CA PRO A 86 11.46 -12.40 22.37
C PRO A 86 11.44 -12.68 20.87
N GLY A 87 12.55 -12.36 20.19
CA GLY A 87 12.71 -12.60 18.76
C GLY A 87 12.15 -11.50 17.84
N LEU A 88 11.54 -10.43 18.37
CA LEU A 88 11.16 -9.28 17.56
C LEU A 88 12.40 -8.60 16.98
N ARG A 89 12.47 -8.49 15.65
CA ARG A 89 13.50 -7.74 14.93
C ARG A 89 12.86 -6.67 14.07
N ILE A 90 13.31 -5.43 14.24
CA ILE A 90 12.86 -4.30 13.43
C ILE A 90 13.95 -3.98 12.40
N VAL A 91 13.58 -4.01 11.12
CA VAL A 91 14.44 -3.61 10.00
C VAL A 91 13.85 -2.35 9.37
N LEU A 92 14.61 -1.26 9.36
CA LEU A 92 14.22 0.00 8.75
C LEU A 92 14.98 0.20 7.43
N SER A 93 14.24 0.32 6.32
CA SER A 93 14.78 0.69 5.00
C SER A 93 14.17 2.01 4.54
N ASP A 94 14.81 3.13 4.89
CA ASP A 94 14.31 4.47 4.61
C ASP A 94 14.50 4.89 3.14
N ALA A 95 14.19 6.16 2.85
CA ALA A 95 14.26 6.74 1.51
C ALA A 95 15.69 6.92 0.96
N ALA A 96 16.73 6.77 1.79
CA ALA A 96 18.11 6.79 1.31
C ALA A 96 18.52 5.47 0.65
N VAL A 97 17.80 4.37 0.94
CA VAL A 97 18.02 3.07 0.31
C VAL A 97 17.25 3.00 -1.02
N PRO A 98 17.94 2.82 -2.16
CA PRO A 98 17.30 2.78 -3.47
C PRO A 98 16.28 1.64 -3.62
N GLY A 99 15.24 1.89 -4.40
CA GLY A 99 14.18 0.93 -4.69
C GLY A 99 12.84 1.29 -4.06
N GLU A 100 11.76 0.87 -4.70
CA GLU A 100 10.39 1.09 -4.21
C GLU A 100 10.13 0.26 -2.96
N GLY A 101 9.33 0.80 -2.03
CA GLY A 101 9.11 0.18 -0.71
C GLY A 101 8.62 -1.28 -0.81
N GLU A 102 7.62 -1.52 -1.66
CA GLU A 102 7.08 -2.85 -1.92
C GLU A 102 8.14 -3.80 -2.50
N HIS A 103 8.92 -3.35 -3.48
CA HIS A 103 9.98 -4.16 -4.10
C HIS A 103 11.12 -4.45 -3.13
N LYS A 104 11.48 -3.52 -2.24
CA LYS A 104 12.45 -3.74 -1.17
C LYS A 104 11.97 -4.80 -0.18
N ALA A 105 10.70 -4.72 0.24
CA ALA A 105 10.09 -5.72 1.11
C ALA A 105 10.06 -7.11 0.46
N MET A 106 9.64 -7.20 -0.80
CA MET A 106 9.60 -8.47 -1.52
C MET A 106 11.00 -9.04 -1.79
N ALA A 107 12.00 -8.19 -2.05
CA ALA A 107 13.39 -8.62 -2.17
C ALA A 107 13.92 -9.21 -0.86
N PHE A 108 13.57 -8.60 0.27
CA PHE A 108 13.92 -9.11 1.59
C PHE A 108 13.29 -10.48 1.86
N ILE A 109 12.01 -10.67 1.55
CA ILE A 109 11.31 -11.97 1.69
C ILE A 109 11.98 -13.05 0.83
N ARG A 110 12.23 -12.76 -0.46
CA ARG A 110 12.91 -13.70 -1.36
C ARG A 110 14.31 -14.07 -0.86
N ALA A 111 15.07 -13.11 -0.34
CA ALA A 111 16.38 -13.38 0.22
C ALA A 111 16.32 -14.31 1.46
N GLN A 112 15.31 -14.15 2.30
CA GLN A 112 15.10 -15.03 3.46
C GLN A 112 14.79 -16.47 3.07
N ARG A 113 14.00 -16.69 2.02
CA ARG A 113 13.68 -18.03 1.50
C ARG A 113 14.93 -18.86 1.15
N HIS A 114 15.99 -18.20 0.70
CA HIS A 114 17.27 -18.84 0.36
C HIS A 114 18.25 -18.93 1.54
N ALA A 115 17.89 -18.40 2.72
CA ALA A 115 18.76 -18.42 3.89
C ALA A 115 18.77 -19.80 4.56
N LYS A 116 19.91 -20.16 5.16
CA LYS A 116 20.01 -21.38 5.98
C LYS A 116 19.07 -21.27 7.18
N GLY A 117 18.29 -22.32 7.44
CA GLY A 117 17.33 -22.36 8.54
C GLY A 117 16.03 -21.59 8.28
N TYR A 118 15.73 -21.28 7.00
CA TYR A 118 14.43 -20.72 6.62
C TYR A 118 13.27 -21.63 7.04
N GLU A 119 12.21 -21.05 7.61
CA GLU A 119 10.99 -21.77 7.99
C GLU A 119 9.98 -21.67 6.84
N PRO A 120 9.68 -22.76 6.12
CA PRO A 120 8.86 -22.70 4.91
C PRO A 120 7.40 -22.30 5.12
N ASN A 121 6.88 -22.39 6.35
CA ASN A 121 5.50 -22.01 6.68
C ASN A 121 5.41 -20.63 7.35
N LEU A 122 6.48 -19.83 7.26
CA LEU A 122 6.53 -18.52 7.86
C LEU A 122 5.38 -17.68 7.30
N HIS A 123 4.54 -17.17 8.20
CA HIS A 123 3.39 -16.37 7.78
C HIS A 123 3.81 -14.92 7.56
N HIS A 124 3.85 -14.52 6.30
CA HIS A 124 4.11 -13.14 5.90
C HIS A 124 2.81 -12.32 5.90
N CYS A 125 2.85 -11.13 6.48
CA CYS A 125 1.78 -10.13 6.40
C CYS A 125 2.37 -8.80 5.92
N ILE A 126 1.84 -8.24 4.83
CA ILE A 126 2.22 -6.91 4.33
C ILE A 126 1.05 -5.95 4.47
N HIS A 127 1.32 -4.72 4.89
CA HIS A 127 0.30 -3.66 4.95
C HIS A 127 0.41 -2.76 3.73
N GLY A 128 -0.70 -2.58 3.01
CA GLY A 128 -0.76 -1.65 1.88
C GLY A 128 -2.09 -1.71 1.11
N LEU A 129 -2.33 -0.69 0.29
CA LEU A 129 -3.56 -0.53 -0.50
C LEU A 129 -3.39 -0.88 -1.97
N ASP A 130 -2.16 -1.07 -2.44
CA ASP A 130 -1.85 -1.25 -3.85
C ASP A 130 -2.24 -2.67 -4.32
N ALA A 131 -2.92 -2.75 -5.46
CA ALA A 131 -3.35 -4.02 -6.04
C ALA A 131 -2.15 -4.89 -6.47
N ASP A 132 -1.03 -4.26 -6.83
CA ASP A 132 0.23 -4.89 -7.20
C ASP A 132 0.75 -5.81 -6.08
N LEU A 133 0.41 -5.53 -4.82
CA LEU A 133 0.81 -6.36 -3.68
C LEU A 133 0.27 -7.79 -3.77
N ILE A 134 -0.88 -8.02 -4.42
CA ILE A 134 -1.41 -9.37 -4.65
C ILE A 134 -0.48 -10.14 -5.59
N MET A 135 -0.11 -9.53 -6.71
CA MET A 135 0.77 -10.14 -7.71
C MET A 135 2.18 -10.33 -7.16
N LEU A 136 2.70 -9.34 -6.43
CA LEU A 136 3.99 -9.41 -5.77
C LEU A 136 4.02 -10.50 -4.70
N ALA A 137 2.95 -10.66 -3.91
CA ALA A 137 2.83 -11.72 -2.92
C ALA A 137 2.72 -13.12 -3.55
N LEU A 138 2.00 -13.27 -4.66
CA LEU A 138 1.98 -14.53 -5.42
C LEU A 138 3.38 -14.87 -5.96
N ALA A 139 4.10 -13.87 -6.47
CA ALA A 139 5.45 -14.02 -7.03
C ALA A 139 6.53 -14.40 -5.99
N THR A 140 6.26 -14.29 -4.69
CA THR A 140 7.20 -14.79 -3.67
C THR A 140 7.19 -16.32 -3.57
N HIS A 141 6.11 -16.97 -4.03
CA HIS A 141 5.85 -18.39 -3.85
C HIS A 141 5.89 -18.84 -2.38
N GLU A 142 5.58 -17.94 -1.44
CA GLU A 142 5.45 -18.27 -0.03
C GLU A 142 4.14 -19.01 0.25
N ALA A 143 4.23 -20.04 1.10
CA ALA A 143 3.09 -20.90 1.42
C ALA A 143 1.99 -20.13 2.15
N ARG A 144 2.36 -19.18 3.02
CA ARG A 144 1.45 -18.40 3.84
C ARG A 144 1.75 -16.91 3.71
N PHE A 145 0.94 -16.23 2.89
CA PHE A 145 1.02 -14.79 2.71
C PHE A 145 -0.37 -14.15 2.87
N SER A 146 -0.41 -13.02 3.57
CA SER A 146 -1.59 -12.17 3.72
C SER A 146 -1.27 -10.69 3.47
N ILE A 147 -2.27 -9.94 3.01
CA ILE A 147 -2.21 -8.49 2.86
C ILE A 147 -3.24 -7.87 3.82
N LEU A 148 -2.78 -6.98 4.70
CA LEU A 148 -3.62 -6.14 5.54
C LEU A 148 -3.89 -4.82 4.83
N ARG A 149 -5.17 -4.44 4.71
CA ARG A 149 -5.58 -3.19 4.08
C ARG A 149 -6.65 -2.48 4.90
N GLU A 150 -6.72 -1.16 4.77
CA GLU A 150 -7.85 -0.40 5.30
C GLU A 150 -9.12 -0.75 4.51
N ALA A 151 -10.21 -1.03 5.22
CA ALA A 151 -11.51 -1.31 4.64
C ALA A 151 -12.01 -0.06 3.95
N GLN A 152 -12.29 -0.15 2.65
CA GLN A 152 -12.89 0.96 1.94
C GLN A 152 -14.36 1.09 2.38
N PRO A 153 -14.83 2.30 2.73
CA PRO A 153 -16.23 2.49 3.05
C PRO A 153 -17.10 2.10 1.85
N GLN A 154 -17.88 1.02 1.98
CA GLN A 154 -18.81 0.59 0.95
C GLN A 154 -19.77 1.73 0.62
N ARG A 155 -19.75 2.18 -0.64
CA ARG A 155 -20.75 3.11 -1.18
C ARG A 155 -22.03 2.34 -1.49
N GLN A 156 -22.90 2.16 -0.51
CA GLN A 156 -24.29 1.77 -0.80
C GLN A 156 -25.09 3.01 -1.18
N GLY A 157 -25.59 3.07 -2.42
CA GLY A 157 -26.57 4.08 -2.86
C GLY A 157 -26.11 5.54 -2.84
N GLY A 158 -24.82 5.83 -3.01
CA GLY A 158 -24.30 7.21 -3.08
C GLY A 158 -24.20 7.96 -1.75
N ARG A 159 -24.58 7.34 -0.62
CA ARG A 159 -24.34 7.87 0.72
C ARG A 159 -23.14 7.17 1.36
N LYS A 160 -22.22 7.94 1.93
CA LYS A 160 -21.14 7.38 2.76
C LYS A 160 -21.78 6.73 3.98
N ALA A 161 -21.47 5.45 4.24
CA ALA A 161 -21.88 4.79 5.48
C ALA A 161 -21.37 5.60 6.69
N ALA A 162 -22.20 5.71 7.73
CA ALA A 162 -21.82 6.38 8.96
C ALA A 162 -20.60 5.67 9.58
N PRO A 163 -19.62 6.41 10.12
CA PRO A 163 -18.48 5.78 10.80
C PRO A 163 -18.98 4.93 11.98
N PRO A 164 -18.31 3.81 12.28
CA PRO A 164 -18.70 2.95 13.40
C PRO A 164 -18.63 3.71 14.74
N PRO A 165 -19.41 3.28 15.75
CA PRO A 165 -19.44 3.93 17.05
C PRO A 165 -18.06 3.88 17.72
N ARG A 166 -17.64 5.01 18.29
CA ARG A 166 -16.35 5.17 18.96
C ARG A 166 -16.25 4.21 20.14
N ARG A 167 -15.17 3.43 20.20
CA ARG A 167 -14.77 2.73 21.43
C ARG A 167 -13.89 3.68 22.25
N GLU A 168 -14.25 3.92 23.50
CA GLU A 168 -13.43 4.71 24.42
C GLU A 168 -12.02 4.11 24.54
N GLY A 169 -10.99 4.95 24.52
CA GLY A 169 -9.58 4.54 24.62
C GLY A 169 -8.89 4.14 23.31
N VAL A 170 -9.59 4.12 22.17
CA VAL A 170 -8.98 3.83 20.85
C VAL A 170 -8.65 5.14 20.12
N PRO A 171 -7.40 5.37 19.68
CA PRO A 171 -7.01 6.56 18.92
C PRO A 171 -7.90 6.78 17.68
N LEU A 172 -8.18 8.05 17.36
CA LEU A 172 -9.10 8.49 16.28
C LEU A 172 -8.81 7.84 14.92
N ALA A 173 -7.55 7.52 14.62
CA ALA A 173 -7.12 6.90 13.37
C ALA A 173 -7.48 5.41 13.26
N THR A 174 -7.58 4.69 14.37
CA THR A 174 -7.87 3.23 14.39
C THR A 174 -9.37 2.91 14.47
N ALA A 175 -10.19 3.85 14.95
CA ALA A 175 -11.61 3.62 15.17
C ALA A 175 -12.48 3.91 13.93
N ALA A 176 -11.99 4.70 12.97
CA ALA A 176 -12.82 5.20 11.88
C ALA A 176 -12.92 4.26 10.68
N HIS A 177 -11.93 3.40 10.44
CA HIS A 177 -11.82 2.57 9.23
C HIS A 177 -11.58 1.12 9.70
N GLY A 178 -12.41 0.18 9.23
CA GLY A 178 -12.16 -1.24 9.47
C GLY A 178 -10.85 -1.67 8.81
N TYR A 179 -10.32 -2.83 9.18
CA TYR A 179 -9.25 -3.47 8.43
C TYR A 179 -9.77 -4.74 7.79
N GLU A 180 -9.30 -5.03 6.59
CA GLU A 180 -9.57 -6.27 5.86
C GLU A 180 -8.27 -7.06 5.67
N MET A 181 -8.38 -8.38 5.78
CA MET A 181 -7.28 -9.29 5.50
C MET A 181 -7.54 -10.01 4.19
N CYS A 182 -6.63 -9.85 3.22
CA CYS A 182 -6.63 -10.59 1.97
C CYS A 182 -5.66 -11.77 2.10
N TYR A 183 -6.19 -13.00 2.09
CA TYR A 183 -5.41 -14.23 2.23
C TYR A 183 -4.93 -14.70 0.84
N VAL A 184 -3.69 -14.38 0.48
CA VAL A 184 -3.13 -14.72 -0.83
C VAL A 184 -2.97 -16.23 -1.00
N HIS A 185 -2.70 -16.96 0.09
CA HIS A 185 -2.66 -18.43 0.06
C HIS A 185 -4.01 -19.06 -0.31
N VAL A 186 -5.14 -18.46 0.07
CA VAL A 186 -6.46 -18.91 -0.38
C VAL A 186 -6.64 -18.67 -1.88
N LEU A 187 -6.15 -17.55 -2.41
CA LEU A 187 -6.14 -17.30 -3.85
C LEU A 187 -5.31 -18.36 -4.60
N ARG A 188 -4.19 -18.82 -4.03
CA ARG A 188 -3.42 -19.94 -4.61
C ARG A 188 -4.26 -21.21 -4.71
N ASP A 189 -5.05 -21.52 -3.68
CA ASP A 189 -5.96 -22.67 -3.70
C ASP A 189 -7.05 -22.54 -4.79
N TYR A 190 -7.57 -21.33 -5.00
CA TYR A 190 -8.50 -21.04 -6.09
C TYR A 190 -7.84 -21.27 -7.46
N LEU A 191 -6.65 -20.72 -7.69
CA LEU A 191 -5.91 -20.90 -8.94
C LEU A 191 -5.57 -22.38 -9.16
N GLN A 192 -5.22 -23.13 -8.12
CA GLN A 192 -5.00 -24.56 -8.23
C GLN A 192 -6.25 -25.27 -8.71
N ARG A 193 -7.41 -25.01 -8.10
CA ARG A 193 -8.67 -25.65 -8.48
C ARG A 193 -9.09 -25.29 -9.90
N GLU A 194 -8.89 -24.05 -10.30
CA GLU A 194 -9.21 -23.55 -11.64
C GLU A 194 -8.41 -24.28 -12.73
N PHE A 195 -7.10 -24.46 -12.52
CA PHE A 195 -6.20 -24.92 -13.57
C PHE A 195 -5.83 -26.40 -13.49
N GLN A 196 -6.00 -27.07 -12.35
CA GLN A 196 -5.63 -28.49 -12.20
C GLN A 196 -6.42 -29.43 -13.13
N GLY A 197 -7.64 -29.04 -13.53
CA GLY A 197 -8.52 -29.85 -14.38
C GLY A 197 -8.30 -29.71 -15.88
N ALA A 198 -7.40 -28.81 -16.31
CA ALA A 198 -7.11 -28.59 -17.72
C ALA A 198 -6.28 -29.74 -18.35
N ASP A 199 -6.23 -29.80 -19.68
CA ASP A 199 -5.37 -30.75 -20.40
C ASP A 199 -3.90 -30.28 -20.38
N TRP A 200 -3.09 -30.94 -19.55
CA TRP A 200 -1.65 -30.70 -19.43
C TRP A 200 -0.79 -31.67 -20.23
N SER A 201 -1.38 -32.53 -21.08
CA SER A 201 -0.66 -33.58 -21.82
C SER A 201 0.48 -33.06 -22.70
N LYS A 202 0.35 -31.82 -23.20
CA LYS A 202 1.36 -31.15 -24.03
C LYS A 202 2.46 -30.45 -23.23
N VAL A 203 2.31 -30.34 -21.92
CA VAL A 203 3.29 -29.70 -21.04
C VAL A 203 4.18 -30.78 -20.45
N ARG A 204 5.49 -30.75 -20.76
CA ARG A 204 6.46 -31.81 -20.40
C ARG A 204 6.46 -32.19 -18.92
N GLN A 205 6.19 -31.24 -18.03
CA GLN A 205 6.21 -31.43 -16.58
C GLN A 205 4.81 -31.63 -15.98
N GLY A 206 3.77 -31.65 -16.81
CA GLY A 206 2.38 -31.63 -16.37
C GLY A 206 2.01 -30.35 -15.62
N PHE A 207 1.00 -30.46 -14.76
CA PHE A 207 0.54 -29.37 -13.92
C PHE A 207 1.53 -29.08 -12.76
N VAL A 208 2.03 -27.85 -12.71
CA VAL A 208 2.86 -27.35 -11.60
C VAL A 208 2.32 -25.98 -11.19
N LEU A 209 1.67 -25.92 -10.02
CA LEU A 209 0.96 -24.71 -9.56
C LEU A 209 1.83 -23.45 -9.58
N ASP A 210 3.07 -23.53 -9.11
CA ASP A 210 3.96 -22.36 -9.08
C ASP A 210 4.24 -21.80 -10.47
N ARG A 211 4.36 -22.66 -11.50
CA ARG A 211 4.52 -22.20 -12.89
C ARG A 211 3.24 -21.57 -13.42
N VAL A 212 2.10 -22.17 -13.12
CA VAL A 212 0.78 -21.62 -13.49
C VAL A 212 0.57 -20.25 -12.85
N ILE A 213 0.98 -20.07 -11.60
CA ILE A 213 0.92 -18.77 -10.90
C ILE A 213 1.84 -17.75 -11.59
N SER A 214 3.08 -18.13 -11.94
CA SER A 214 3.98 -17.24 -12.67
C SER A 214 3.40 -16.81 -14.02
N ASP A 215 2.80 -17.74 -14.77
CA ASP A 215 2.14 -17.47 -16.05
C ASP A 215 0.89 -16.59 -15.86
N PHE A 216 0.09 -16.85 -14.81
CA PHE A 216 -1.07 -16.04 -14.46
C PHE A 216 -0.68 -14.58 -14.16
N ILE A 217 0.36 -14.38 -13.36
CA ILE A 217 0.91 -13.04 -13.07
C ILE A 217 1.36 -12.37 -14.38
N PHE A 218 2.07 -13.11 -15.23
CA PHE A 218 2.51 -12.60 -16.53
C PHE A 218 1.33 -12.19 -17.42
N LEU A 219 0.25 -12.97 -17.43
CA LEU A 219 -0.98 -12.63 -18.16
C LEU A 219 -1.65 -11.38 -17.59
N CYS A 220 -1.65 -11.18 -16.27
CA CYS A 220 -2.17 -9.96 -15.65
C CYS A 220 -1.41 -8.69 -16.09
N PHE A 221 -0.12 -8.78 -16.44
CA PHE A 221 0.60 -7.62 -16.96
C PHE A 221 0.01 -7.09 -18.27
N PHE A 222 -0.62 -7.94 -19.09
CA PHE A 222 -1.30 -7.49 -20.32
C PHE A 222 -2.64 -6.79 -20.05
N VAL A 223 -3.29 -7.06 -18.90
CA VAL A 223 -4.53 -6.37 -18.51
C VAL A 223 -4.24 -4.92 -18.12
N GLY A 224 -3.07 -4.69 -17.51
CA GLY A 224 -2.58 -3.36 -17.17
C GLY A 224 -1.69 -3.41 -15.94
N ASN A 225 -0.64 -2.60 -15.94
CA ASN A 225 0.26 -2.44 -14.81
C ASN A 225 0.86 -1.02 -14.85
N ASP A 226 1.65 -0.68 -13.83
CA ASP A 226 2.24 0.66 -13.68
C ASP A 226 3.37 0.97 -14.70
N PHE A 227 3.81 -0.02 -15.47
CA PHE A 227 4.89 0.05 -16.46
C PHE A 227 4.39 -0.26 -17.88
#